data_AF-A0A224A7Y0-F1
#
_entry.id   AF-A0A224A7Y0-F1
#
_cell.length_a   1.000
_cell.length_b   1.000
_cell.length_c   1.000
_cell.angle_alpha   90.00
_cell.angle_beta   90.00
_cell.angle_gamma   90.00
#
_symmetry.space_group_name_H-M   'P 1'
#
loop_
_entity.id
_entity.type
_entity.pdbx_description
1 polymer ?
#
loop_
_entity_poly.entity_id
_entity_poly.type
_entity_poly.pdbx_seq_one_letter_code
_entity_poly.pdbx_strand_id
1 'polypeptide(L)'
;MKPEFLESAEFYHRRYHNFSSRVIVPMSLLLVFLFGFAVFAEKEISLSTRATIEPSRIISNIQSTSNQRIVANYLEENKLVKQGDLLVQYQQGAEAVQAEAYASQLDMLKDQKKQLEYLQKSLQEGGNHFPEEDKFGYQEMFRDYLSQASSLRSNVSQQNANISSQNAAASQTQAEIGNLISQTEAKIRDYQTAKSAIETGDQLDSQNVAYSFYQTYKNQGAEDPRAKSQVIAQVDVQIAQLESGLATYRVQYAGSGAQQAYASGLDSQLESLKSQHLVKVGQELTLLDQKILEAESGKKVQGGLLDKGKIIASEDGVLHLNPETSDSTMVAEGTLLAQLYPALEREGKTKLTAYLSSKDVARLKVGDSVRFTTSKDANKELVLVSAITNIDATATKTEKGNFFKIEAETSLTPEQAEQLRYGVEGRLQMITGRKSYLRYYLDQFLNQE
;
A
#
# COMPACT_ATOMS: atom_id res chain seq x y z
N MET A 1 48.18 48.64 113.84
CA MET A 1 47.22 48.02 112.90
C MET A 1 46.06 48.98 112.76
N LYS A 2 45.88 49.61 111.59
CA LYS A 2 44.86 50.65 111.35
C LYS A 2 43.62 50.06 110.66
N PRO A 3 42.41 50.50 111.01
CA PRO A 3 41.16 49.78 110.82
C PRO A 3 40.35 50.37 109.65
N GLU A 4 40.90 50.31 108.42
CA GLU A 4 40.24 50.86 107.22
C GLU A 4 39.55 49.80 106.33
N PHE A 5 39.42 48.56 106.80
CA PHE A 5 38.87 47.45 105.98
C PHE A 5 37.52 46.90 106.45
N LEU A 6 36.84 47.55 107.39
CA LEU A 6 35.59 47.03 107.99
C LEU A 6 34.36 47.95 107.81
N GLU A 7 34.39 48.94 106.92
CA GLU A 7 33.24 49.82 106.62
C GLU A 7 32.48 49.43 105.32
N SER A 8 32.89 48.36 104.64
CA SER A 8 32.34 47.98 103.33
C SER A 8 31.35 46.80 103.34
N ALA A 9 31.14 46.14 104.49
CA ALA A 9 30.26 44.97 104.56
C ALA A 9 28.82 45.29 105.03
N GLU A 10 28.61 46.29 105.90
CA GLU A 10 27.28 46.59 106.46
C GLU A 10 26.36 47.35 105.49
N PHE A 11 26.91 48.15 104.56
CA PHE A 11 26.09 48.92 103.62
C PHE A 11 25.38 48.04 102.57
N TYR A 12 25.96 46.89 102.24
CA TYR A 12 25.39 45.96 101.25
C TYR A 12 24.20 45.14 101.80
N HIS A 13 24.15 44.90 103.11
CA HIS A 13 23.18 43.98 103.69
C HIS A 13 21.77 44.59 103.86
N ARG A 14 21.67 45.93 104.03
CA ARG A 14 20.40 46.60 104.36
C ARG A 14 19.52 47.02 103.18
N ARG A 15 20.05 47.08 101.94
CA ARG A 15 19.29 47.56 100.76
C ARG A 15 19.01 46.49 99.69
N TYR A 16 19.73 45.36 99.69
CA TYR A 16 19.64 44.34 98.64
C TYR A 16 19.26 42.94 99.14
N HIS A 17 18.53 42.83 100.26
CA HIS A 17 18.15 41.53 100.83
C HIS A 17 17.37 40.61 99.86
N ASN A 18 16.64 41.19 98.89
CA ASN A 18 15.85 40.44 97.89
C ASN A 18 16.40 40.55 96.45
N PHE A 19 17.56 41.19 96.22
CA PHE A 19 18.12 41.38 94.88
C PHE A 19 18.60 40.06 94.28
N SER A 20 19.28 39.25 95.10
CA SER A 20 19.69 37.89 94.72
C SER A 20 18.48 37.05 94.33
N SER A 21 17.37 37.09 95.06
CA SER A 21 16.17 36.31 94.69
C SER A 21 15.50 36.80 93.40
N ARG A 22 15.35 38.11 93.20
CA ARG A 22 14.72 38.69 91.99
C ARG A 22 15.53 38.50 90.71
N VAL A 23 16.83 38.23 90.80
CA VAL A 23 17.68 37.93 89.63
C VAL A 23 17.90 36.42 89.49
N ILE A 24 18.25 35.73 90.58
CA ILE A 24 18.62 34.30 90.53
C ILE A 24 17.42 33.41 90.18
N VAL A 25 16.20 33.69 90.67
CA VAL A 25 15.01 32.87 90.37
C VAL A 25 14.58 32.94 88.90
N PRO A 26 14.43 34.11 88.26
CA PRO A 26 14.14 34.14 86.83
C PRO A 26 15.32 33.62 85.98
N MET A 27 16.57 33.80 86.41
CA MET A 27 17.73 33.25 85.72
C MET A 27 17.77 31.72 85.81
N SER A 28 17.41 31.14 86.96
CA SER A 28 17.34 29.69 87.15
C SER A 28 16.17 29.08 86.39
N LEU A 29 15.00 29.75 86.37
CA LEU A 29 13.87 29.37 85.52
C LEU A 29 14.24 29.42 84.03
N LEU A 30 14.96 30.44 83.59
CA LEU A 30 15.46 30.54 82.21
C LEU A 30 16.45 29.42 81.89
N LEU A 31 17.34 29.07 82.82
CA LEU A 31 18.27 27.95 82.66
C LEU A 31 17.55 26.60 82.56
N VAL A 32 16.56 26.36 83.42
CA VAL A 32 15.73 25.15 83.37
C VAL A 32 14.90 25.13 82.08
N PHE A 33 14.39 26.29 81.64
CA PHE A 33 13.70 26.41 80.36
C PHE A 33 14.62 26.15 79.17
N LEU A 34 15.83 26.70 79.13
CA LEU A 34 16.81 26.46 78.07
C LEU A 34 17.26 25.00 78.05
N PHE A 35 17.46 24.39 79.22
CA PHE A 35 17.80 22.98 79.32
C PHE A 35 16.63 22.10 78.86
N GLY A 36 15.40 22.40 79.30
CA GLY A 36 14.19 21.74 78.83
C GLY A 36 14.02 21.89 77.31
N PHE A 37 14.16 23.10 76.78
CA PHE A 37 14.13 23.38 75.34
C PHE A 37 15.23 22.62 74.61
N ALA A 38 16.46 22.56 75.11
CA ALA A 38 17.53 21.82 74.46
C ALA A 38 17.27 20.30 74.42
N VAL A 39 16.58 19.76 75.42
CA VAL A 39 16.21 18.33 75.50
C VAL A 39 15.02 18.00 74.60
N PHE A 40 13.98 18.85 74.60
CA PHE A 40 12.71 18.57 73.91
C PHE A 40 12.62 19.16 72.50
N ALA A 41 13.29 20.26 72.21
CA ALA A 41 13.30 20.84 70.87
C ALA A 41 14.20 19.99 69.97
N GLU A 42 13.65 19.62 68.82
CA GLU A 42 14.34 18.85 67.79
C GLU A 42 14.89 19.78 66.71
N LYS A 43 16.14 19.53 66.31
CA LYS A 43 16.81 20.13 65.18
C LYS A 43 16.91 19.11 64.05
N GLU A 44 16.52 19.52 62.85
CA GLU A 44 16.64 18.70 61.64
C GLU A 44 18.10 18.65 61.16
N ILE A 45 18.59 17.46 60.83
CA ILE A 45 19.90 17.26 60.21
C ILE A 45 19.71 17.18 58.70
N SER A 46 20.16 18.23 58.01
CA SER A 46 20.11 18.31 56.56
C SER A 46 21.44 17.89 55.94
N LEU A 47 21.39 16.94 55.01
CA LEU A 47 22.47 16.67 54.08
C LEU A 47 22.25 17.51 52.82
N SER A 48 23.29 18.17 52.32
CA SER A 48 23.19 18.99 51.11
C SER A 48 24.09 18.42 50.00
N THR A 49 23.53 18.20 48.81
CA THR A 49 24.28 17.83 47.60
C THR A 49 23.85 18.69 46.41
N ARG A 50 24.55 18.56 45.29
CA ARG A 50 24.13 19.14 44.00
C ARG A 50 23.19 18.17 43.29
N ALA A 51 22.13 18.69 42.72
CA ALA A 51 21.21 17.94 41.89
C ALA A 51 20.94 18.67 40.58
N THR A 52 20.56 17.90 39.57
CA THR A 52 20.17 18.36 38.24
C THR A 52 18.71 18.01 37.97
N ILE A 53 18.05 18.85 37.20
CA ILE A 53 16.70 18.58 36.70
C ILE A 53 16.81 17.77 35.40
N GLU A 54 16.31 16.54 35.44
CA GLU A 54 16.25 15.59 34.33
C GLU A 54 14.78 15.32 33.92
N PRO A 55 14.52 14.96 32.66
CA PRO A 55 13.17 14.65 32.20
C PRO A 55 12.60 13.41 32.88
N SER A 56 11.27 13.37 33.06
CA SER A 56 10.56 12.19 33.57
C SER A 56 10.75 10.97 32.65
N ARG A 57 10.73 11.23 31.34
CA ARG A 57 10.91 10.27 30.25
C ARG A 57 11.48 10.97 29.01
N ILE A 58 12.07 10.20 28.12
CA ILE A 58 12.51 10.65 26.80
C ILE A 58 11.37 10.34 25.83
N ILE A 59 10.89 11.35 25.09
CA ILE A 59 9.84 11.17 24.07
C ILE A 59 10.41 10.40 22.88
N SER A 60 11.54 10.87 22.34
CA SER A 60 12.19 10.24 21.20
C SER A 60 13.69 10.53 21.13
N ASN A 61 14.45 9.57 20.62
CA ASN A 61 15.83 9.78 20.23
C ASN A 61 15.88 10.23 18.77
N ILE A 62 16.44 11.41 18.53
CA ILE A 62 16.63 11.97 17.19
C ILE A 62 17.99 11.48 16.69
N GLN A 63 17.96 10.52 15.76
CA GLN A 63 19.15 9.91 15.18
C GLN A 63 19.34 10.34 13.73
N SER A 64 20.59 10.36 13.27
CA SER A 64 20.92 10.64 11.88
C SER A 64 20.27 9.60 10.96
N THR A 65 19.54 10.04 9.96
CA THR A 65 18.82 9.17 8.99
C THR A 65 19.56 8.98 7.68
N SER A 66 20.68 9.69 7.48
CA SER A 66 21.47 9.67 6.25
C SER A 66 22.94 9.93 6.54
N ASN A 67 23.82 9.35 5.71
CA ASN A 67 25.27 9.63 5.71
C ASN A 67 25.64 10.87 4.88
N GLN A 68 24.64 11.54 4.26
CA GLN A 68 24.85 12.74 3.46
C GLN A 68 25.17 13.96 4.35
N ARG A 69 25.65 15.03 3.73
CA ARG A 69 25.93 16.29 4.42
C ARG A 69 24.63 16.95 4.90
N ILE A 70 24.63 17.48 6.12
CA ILE A 70 23.57 18.32 6.66
C ILE A 70 23.66 19.72 6.01
N VAL A 71 22.58 20.16 5.39
CA VAL A 71 22.47 21.47 4.71
C VAL A 71 21.73 22.48 5.57
N ALA A 72 20.75 22.03 6.35
CA ALA A 72 20.11 22.83 7.39
C ALA A 72 20.03 22.03 8.69
N ASN A 73 20.48 22.65 9.78
CA ASN A 73 20.37 22.12 11.13
C ASN A 73 19.60 23.14 11.98
N TYR A 74 18.43 22.75 12.46
CA TYR A 74 17.58 23.56 13.34
C TYR A 74 17.59 23.04 14.78
N LEU A 75 18.43 22.05 15.08
CA LEU A 75 18.60 21.52 16.42
C LEU A 75 19.35 22.54 17.28
N GLU A 76 18.73 22.97 18.37
CA GLU A 76 19.29 23.91 19.33
C GLU A 76 18.92 23.45 20.74
N GLU A 77 19.85 23.59 21.68
CA GLU A 77 19.65 23.19 23.08
C GLU A 77 18.49 23.97 23.71
N ASN A 78 17.60 23.29 24.43
CA ASN A 78 16.42 23.86 25.07
C ASN A 78 15.41 24.54 24.12
N LYS A 79 15.45 24.25 22.81
CA LYS A 79 14.48 24.77 21.85
C LYS A 79 13.17 23.98 21.91
N LEU A 80 12.06 24.72 22.00
CA LEU A 80 10.71 24.17 21.90
C LEU A 80 10.40 23.88 20.42
N VAL A 81 9.96 22.66 20.16
CA VAL A 81 9.52 22.21 18.83
C VAL A 81 8.12 21.63 18.92
N LYS A 82 7.39 21.73 17.81
CA LYS A 82 6.08 21.13 17.63
C LYS A 82 6.18 19.90 16.74
N GLN A 83 5.22 19.00 16.87
CA GLN A 83 5.07 17.87 15.98
C GLN A 83 5.09 18.32 14.51
N GLY A 84 5.95 17.68 13.71
CA GLY A 84 6.13 17.99 12.29
C GLY A 84 7.13 19.09 11.98
N ASP A 85 7.69 19.79 12.99
CA ASP A 85 8.75 20.78 12.76
C ASP A 85 9.99 20.12 12.15
N LEU A 86 10.57 20.76 11.13
CA LEU A 86 11.81 20.31 10.50
C LEU A 86 13.00 20.54 11.43
N LEU A 87 13.72 19.47 11.75
CA LEU A 87 14.86 19.49 12.65
C LEU A 87 16.18 19.48 11.88
N VAL A 88 16.31 18.59 10.90
CA VAL A 88 17.54 18.43 10.11
C VAL A 88 17.16 18.18 8.65
N GLN A 89 17.87 18.81 7.73
CA GLN A 89 17.75 18.60 6.29
C GLN A 89 19.10 18.18 5.73
N TYR A 90 19.14 17.02 5.09
CA TYR A 90 20.31 16.54 4.35
C TYR A 90 20.30 17.04 2.91
N GLN A 91 21.47 17.04 2.30
CA GLN A 91 21.64 17.39 0.89
C GLN A 91 20.90 16.39 0.02
N GLN A 92 19.82 16.84 -0.64
CA GLN A 92 19.12 16.02 -1.62
C GLN A 92 20.04 15.78 -2.83
N GLY A 93 20.20 14.51 -3.20
CA GLY A 93 20.93 14.09 -4.38
C GLY A 93 19.99 13.85 -5.56
N ALA A 94 20.30 12.84 -6.36
CA ALA A 94 19.52 12.47 -7.54
C ALA A 94 18.17 11.79 -7.23
N GLU A 95 17.88 11.49 -5.96
CA GLU A 95 16.70 10.73 -5.53
C GLU A 95 15.38 11.44 -5.90
N ALA A 96 15.35 12.78 -5.80
CA ALA A 96 14.18 13.58 -6.17
C ALA A 96 13.89 13.50 -7.67
N VAL A 97 14.95 13.62 -8.48
CA VAL A 97 14.87 13.52 -9.94
C VAL A 97 14.47 12.11 -10.36
N GLN A 98 14.99 11.08 -9.69
CA GLN A 98 14.62 9.68 -9.95
C GLN A 98 13.18 9.37 -9.55
N ALA A 99 12.70 9.88 -8.40
CA ALA A 99 11.31 9.72 -7.98
C ALA A 99 10.33 10.34 -8.99
N GLU A 100 10.66 11.51 -9.53
CA GLU A 100 9.88 12.18 -10.57
C GLU A 100 9.92 11.41 -11.90
N ALA A 101 11.09 10.88 -12.29
CA ALA A 101 11.22 10.04 -13.47
C ALA A 101 10.36 8.78 -13.38
N TYR A 102 10.35 8.09 -12.23
CA TYR A 102 9.45 6.96 -12.00
C TYR A 102 7.98 7.38 -12.00
N ALA A 103 7.63 8.55 -11.47
CA ALA A 103 6.26 9.07 -11.51
C ALA A 103 5.79 9.27 -12.96
N SER A 104 6.60 9.93 -13.79
CA SER A 104 6.33 10.15 -15.21
C SER A 104 6.22 8.83 -15.98
N GLN A 105 7.11 7.87 -15.70
CA GLN A 105 7.06 6.53 -16.31
C GLN A 105 5.79 5.78 -15.92
N LEU A 106 5.36 5.87 -14.65
CA LEU A 106 4.13 5.24 -14.18
C LEU A 106 2.89 5.81 -14.84
N ASP A 107 2.81 7.12 -15.01
CA ASP A 107 1.69 7.77 -15.68
C ASP A 107 1.58 7.30 -17.14
N MET A 108 2.71 7.21 -17.86
CA MET A 108 2.75 6.66 -19.21
C MET A 108 2.31 5.19 -19.25
N LEU A 109 2.84 4.33 -18.38
CA LEU A 109 2.50 2.91 -18.34
C LEU A 109 1.03 2.67 -17.98
N LYS A 110 0.47 3.48 -17.07
CA LYS A 110 -0.95 3.43 -16.69
C LYS A 110 -1.87 3.90 -17.83
N ASP A 111 -1.49 4.94 -18.55
CA ASP A 111 -2.20 5.38 -19.76
C ASP A 111 -2.17 4.27 -20.84
N GLN A 112 -1.00 3.67 -21.06
CA GLN A 112 -0.85 2.54 -22.00
C GLN A 112 -1.73 1.35 -21.61
N LYS A 113 -1.72 0.94 -20.33
CA LYS A 113 -2.55 -0.14 -19.82
C LYS A 113 -4.03 0.12 -20.09
N LYS A 114 -4.50 1.33 -19.77
CA LYS A 114 -5.89 1.74 -19.99
C LYS A 114 -6.30 1.67 -21.47
N GLN A 115 -5.44 2.13 -22.38
CA GLN A 115 -5.71 2.05 -23.81
C GLN A 115 -5.71 0.60 -24.33
N LEU A 116 -4.84 -0.25 -23.78
CA LEU A 116 -4.84 -1.68 -24.08
C LEU A 116 -6.09 -2.40 -23.54
N GLU A 117 -6.64 -1.99 -22.39
CA GLU A 117 -7.93 -2.46 -21.88
C GLU A 117 -9.09 -2.05 -22.81
N TYR A 118 -9.04 -0.87 -23.43
CA TYR A 118 -10.01 -0.50 -24.48
C TYR A 118 -9.90 -1.39 -25.71
N LEU A 119 -8.68 -1.78 -26.13
CA LEU A 119 -8.50 -2.76 -27.20
C LEU A 119 -9.13 -4.10 -26.81
N GLN A 120 -8.86 -4.59 -25.60
CA GLN A 120 -9.43 -5.85 -25.10
C GLN A 120 -10.95 -5.83 -25.16
N LYS A 121 -11.57 -4.76 -24.66
CA LYS A 121 -13.02 -4.57 -24.68
C LYS A 121 -13.56 -4.51 -26.11
N SER A 122 -12.87 -3.80 -27.00
CA SER A 122 -13.22 -3.70 -28.42
C SER A 122 -13.20 -5.04 -29.14
N LEU A 123 -12.20 -5.88 -28.86
CA LEU A 123 -12.14 -7.25 -29.38
C LEU A 123 -13.26 -8.13 -28.81
N GLN A 124 -13.63 -7.95 -27.54
CA GLN A 124 -14.67 -8.75 -26.87
C GLN A 124 -16.08 -8.41 -27.36
N GLU A 125 -16.41 -7.12 -27.42
CA GLU A 125 -17.75 -6.61 -27.75
C GLU A 125 -17.95 -6.37 -29.26
N GLY A 126 -16.86 -6.30 -30.03
CA GLY A 126 -16.91 -6.11 -31.49
C GLY A 126 -17.18 -4.67 -31.93
N GLY A 127 -17.08 -3.70 -31.04
CA GLY A 127 -17.22 -2.26 -31.30
C GLY A 127 -15.99 -1.46 -30.89
N ASN A 128 -15.84 -0.24 -31.40
CA ASN A 128 -14.76 0.64 -30.97
C ASN A 128 -15.11 1.27 -29.60
N HIS A 129 -14.32 0.97 -28.57
CA HIS A 129 -14.49 1.55 -27.21
C HIS A 129 -13.45 2.61 -26.85
N PHE A 130 -12.61 3.04 -27.80
CA PHE A 130 -11.65 4.11 -27.57
C PHE A 130 -12.40 5.45 -27.52
N PRO A 131 -12.29 6.23 -26.43
CA PRO A 131 -12.98 7.51 -26.30
C PRO A 131 -12.33 8.60 -27.15
N GLU A 132 -11.02 8.52 -27.34
CA GLU A 132 -10.19 9.47 -28.09
C GLU A 132 -9.13 8.70 -28.87
N GLU A 133 -8.42 9.41 -29.74
CA GLU A 133 -7.32 8.84 -30.53
C GLU A 133 -6.22 8.32 -29.60
N ASP A 134 -5.81 7.09 -29.86
CA ASP A 134 -4.88 6.36 -29.02
C ASP A 134 -3.43 6.76 -29.32
N LYS A 135 -2.55 6.69 -28.32
CA LYS A 135 -1.14 7.10 -28.44
C LYS A 135 -0.20 5.94 -28.77
N PHE A 136 -0.71 4.71 -28.73
CA PHE A 136 0.11 3.49 -28.74
C PHE A 136 -0.16 2.59 -29.96
N GLY A 137 -1.07 2.99 -30.85
CA GLY A 137 -1.48 2.26 -32.05
C GLY A 137 -2.50 1.14 -31.81
N TYR A 138 -3.07 1.04 -30.62
CA TYR A 138 -4.05 0.00 -30.28
C TYR A 138 -5.38 0.16 -31.01
N GLN A 139 -5.78 1.38 -31.37
CA GLN A 139 -6.98 1.60 -32.18
C GLN A 139 -6.77 1.06 -33.60
N GLU A 140 -5.59 1.26 -34.18
CA GLU A 140 -5.24 0.68 -35.48
C GLU A 140 -5.17 -0.84 -35.42
N MET A 141 -4.64 -1.42 -34.34
CA MET A 141 -4.68 -2.87 -34.12
C MET A 141 -6.11 -3.45 -34.12
N PHE A 142 -7.09 -2.70 -33.59
CA PHE A 142 -8.49 -3.10 -33.67
C PHE A 142 -9.04 -2.99 -35.10
N ARG A 143 -8.69 -1.93 -35.84
CA ARG A 143 -9.08 -1.77 -37.25
C ARG A 143 -8.51 -2.88 -38.13
N ASP A 144 -7.27 -3.29 -37.88
CA ASP A 144 -6.63 -4.41 -38.56
C ASP A 144 -7.36 -5.74 -38.28
N TYR A 145 -7.80 -5.97 -37.04
CA TYR A 145 -8.63 -7.11 -36.69
C TYR A 145 -9.96 -7.10 -37.47
N LEU A 146 -10.65 -5.95 -37.52
CA LEU A 146 -11.90 -5.81 -38.27
C LEU A 146 -11.70 -6.06 -39.77
N SER A 147 -10.60 -5.56 -40.34
CA SER A 147 -10.23 -5.78 -41.74
C SER A 147 -10.00 -7.27 -42.04
N GLN A 148 -9.26 -7.97 -41.19
CA GLN A 148 -9.04 -9.42 -41.31
C GLN A 148 -10.34 -10.21 -41.21
N ALA A 149 -11.20 -9.88 -40.24
CA ALA A 149 -12.52 -10.50 -40.08
C ALA A 149 -13.42 -10.25 -41.31
N SER A 150 -13.39 -9.03 -41.86
CA SER A 150 -14.13 -8.68 -43.07
C SER A 150 -13.63 -9.45 -44.30
N SER A 151 -12.31 -9.60 -44.44
CA SER A 151 -11.71 -10.38 -45.51
C SER A 151 -12.14 -11.86 -45.45
N LEU A 152 -12.13 -12.47 -44.26
CA LEU A 152 -12.62 -13.84 -44.06
C LEU A 152 -14.09 -13.99 -44.48
N ARG A 153 -14.95 -13.07 -44.04
CA ARG A 153 -16.38 -13.06 -44.42
C ARG A 153 -16.56 -12.92 -45.93
N SER A 154 -15.80 -12.02 -46.56
CA SER A 154 -15.84 -11.79 -48.01
C SER A 154 -15.41 -13.04 -48.78
N ASN A 155 -14.34 -13.71 -48.36
CA ASN A 155 -13.86 -14.94 -49.00
C ASN A 155 -14.90 -16.07 -48.94
N VAL A 156 -15.51 -16.29 -47.77
CA VAL A 156 -16.57 -17.30 -47.61
C VAL A 156 -17.82 -16.92 -48.42
N SER A 157 -18.21 -15.65 -48.44
CA SER A 157 -19.33 -15.17 -49.25
C SER A 157 -19.09 -15.42 -50.74
N GLN A 158 -17.87 -15.15 -51.24
CA GLN A 158 -17.52 -15.39 -52.64
C GLN A 158 -17.53 -16.89 -52.96
N GLN A 159 -17.01 -17.72 -52.06
CA GLN A 159 -17.03 -19.18 -52.22
C GLN A 159 -18.47 -19.71 -52.28
N ASN A 160 -19.34 -19.23 -51.38
CA ASN A 160 -20.74 -19.62 -51.36
C ASN A 160 -21.52 -19.12 -52.59
N ALA A 161 -21.23 -17.92 -53.10
CA ALA A 161 -21.80 -17.44 -54.35
C ALA A 161 -21.40 -18.32 -55.55
N ASN A 162 -20.15 -18.77 -55.58
CA ASN A 162 -19.66 -19.70 -56.60
C ASN A 162 -20.36 -21.06 -56.50
N ILE A 163 -20.47 -21.63 -55.29
CA ILE A 163 -21.19 -22.89 -55.02
C ILE A 163 -22.66 -22.78 -55.42
N SER A 164 -23.32 -21.68 -55.06
CA SER A 164 -24.72 -21.41 -55.43
C SER A 164 -24.91 -21.42 -56.94
N SER A 165 -24.01 -20.75 -57.67
CA SER A 165 -24.03 -20.69 -59.13
C SER A 165 -23.81 -22.07 -59.77
N GLN A 166 -22.86 -22.86 -59.24
CA GLN A 166 -22.61 -24.23 -59.71
C GLN A 166 -23.81 -25.16 -59.44
N ASN A 167 -24.41 -25.07 -58.25
CA ASN A 167 -25.60 -25.85 -57.90
C ASN A 167 -26.79 -25.49 -58.78
N ALA A 168 -27.00 -24.20 -59.06
CA ALA A 168 -28.05 -23.75 -59.98
C ALA A 168 -27.83 -24.29 -61.40
N ALA A 169 -26.59 -24.26 -61.90
CA ALA A 169 -26.26 -24.80 -63.21
C ALA A 169 -26.46 -26.34 -63.28
N ALA A 170 -26.07 -27.07 -62.22
CA ALA A 170 -26.29 -28.51 -62.11
C ALA A 170 -27.79 -28.85 -62.09
N SER A 171 -28.58 -28.14 -61.28
CA SER A 171 -30.05 -28.30 -61.25
C SER A 171 -30.70 -27.98 -62.59
N GLN A 172 -30.25 -26.93 -63.28
CA GLN A 172 -30.77 -26.59 -64.62
C GLN A 172 -30.45 -27.68 -65.64
N THR A 173 -29.21 -28.18 -65.65
CA THR A 173 -28.78 -29.28 -66.52
C THR A 173 -29.59 -30.55 -66.26
N GLN A 174 -29.82 -30.87 -64.97
CA GLN A 174 -30.64 -32.02 -64.59
C GLN A 174 -32.10 -31.86 -65.04
N ALA A 175 -32.69 -30.67 -64.92
CA ALA A 175 -34.05 -30.41 -65.40
C ALA A 175 -34.15 -30.55 -66.93
N GLU A 176 -33.15 -30.09 -67.68
CA GLU A 176 -33.11 -30.23 -69.13
C GLU A 176 -33.01 -31.70 -69.59
N ILE A 177 -32.17 -32.49 -68.92
CA ILE A 177 -32.10 -33.94 -69.17
C ILE A 177 -33.42 -34.63 -68.77
N GLY A 178 -34.05 -34.21 -67.68
CA GLY A 178 -35.37 -34.70 -67.26
C GLY A 178 -36.46 -34.42 -68.31
N ASN A 179 -36.40 -33.27 -68.98
CA ASN A 179 -37.28 -32.97 -70.11
C ASN A 179 -37.01 -33.88 -71.31
N LEU A 180 -35.75 -34.15 -71.65
CA LEU A 180 -35.38 -35.09 -72.73
C LEU A 180 -35.86 -36.51 -72.44
N ILE A 181 -35.71 -36.97 -71.19
CA ILE A 181 -36.25 -38.25 -70.72
C ILE A 181 -37.77 -38.28 -70.93
N SER A 182 -38.49 -37.28 -70.42
CA SER A 182 -39.95 -37.20 -70.52
C SER A 182 -40.45 -37.19 -71.96
N GLN A 183 -39.77 -36.46 -72.86
CA GLN A 183 -40.10 -36.43 -74.29
C GLN A 183 -39.82 -37.76 -74.98
N THR A 184 -38.72 -38.44 -74.63
CA THR A 184 -38.36 -39.74 -75.21
C THR A 184 -39.32 -40.83 -74.75
N GLU A 185 -39.71 -40.83 -73.48
CA GLU A 185 -40.73 -41.74 -72.94
C GLU A 185 -42.09 -41.53 -73.61
N ALA A 186 -42.50 -40.27 -73.87
CA ALA A 186 -43.72 -39.98 -74.62
C ALA A 186 -43.67 -40.55 -76.04
N LYS A 187 -42.57 -40.35 -76.78
CA LYS A 187 -42.39 -40.95 -78.11
C LYS A 187 -42.47 -42.47 -78.06
N ILE A 188 -41.77 -43.13 -77.13
CA ILE A 188 -41.83 -44.59 -76.99
C ILE A 188 -43.27 -45.06 -76.78
N ARG A 189 -44.05 -44.38 -75.93
CA ARG A 189 -45.48 -44.67 -75.75
C ARG A 189 -46.26 -44.53 -77.05
N ASP A 190 -46.05 -43.47 -77.82
CA ASP A 190 -46.75 -43.26 -79.08
C ASP A 190 -46.43 -44.36 -80.10
N TYR A 191 -45.17 -44.80 -80.21
CA TYR A 191 -44.76 -45.93 -81.05
C TYR A 191 -45.37 -47.26 -80.55
N GLN A 192 -45.46 -47.48 -79.24
CA GLN A 192 -46.12 -48.66 -78.66
C GLN A 192 -47.63 -48.65 -78.94
N THR A 193 -48.30 -47.49 -78.87
CA THR A 193 -49.71 -47.36 -79.24
C THR A 193 -49.92 -47.64 -80.73
N ALA A 194 -49.04 -47.14 -81.60
CA ALA A 194 -49.09 -47.44 -83.03
C ALA A 194 -48.88 -48.93 -83.31
N LYS A 195 -47.91 -49.58 -82.64
CA LYS A 195 -47.70 -51.03 -82.72
C LYS A 195 -48.96 -51.79 -82.33
N SER A 196 -49.56 -51.44 -81.19
CA SER A 196 -50.79 -52.08 -80.70
C SER A 196 -51.95 -51.90 -81.68
N ALA A 197 -52.16 -50.70 -82.24
CA ALA A 197 -53.20 -50.47 -83.25
C ALA A 197 -52.98 -51.27 -84.54
N ILE A 198 -51.73 -51.47 -84.96
CA ILE A 198 -51.38 -52.34 -86.10
C ILE A 198 -51.66 -53.82 -85.75
N GLU A 199 -51.38 -54.24 -84.51
CA GLU A 199 -51.61 -55.61 -84.01
C GLU A 199 -53.09 -55.96 -83.85
N THR A 200 -53.92 -55.05 -83.35
CA THR A 200 -55.36 -55.27 -83.10
C THR A 200 -56.24 -54.87 -84.28
N GLY A 201 -55.73 -54.04 -85.19
CA GLY A 201 -56.50 -53.48 -86.31
C GLY A 201 -57.30 -52.22 -85.94
N ASP A 202 -57.05 -51.65 -84.76
CA ASP A 202 -57.74 -50.45 -84.26
C ASP A 202 -57.35 -49.17 -85.04
N GLN A 203 -58.13 -48.11 -84.86
CA GLN A 203 -57.82 -46.78 -85.42
C GLN A 203 -56.74 -46.08 -84.59
N LEU A 204 -55.79 -45.44 -85.28
CA LEU A 204 -54.75 -44.62 -84.68
C LEU A 204 -54.99 -43.14 -84.98
N ASP A 205 -54.76 -42.28 -83.99
CA ASP A 205 -54.83 -40.82 -84.16
C ASP A 205 -53.76 -40.35 -85.15
N SER A 206 -54.17 -39.48 -86.08
CA SER A 206 -53.30 -38.77 -87.02
C SER A 206 -52.20 -37.92 -86.37
N GLN A 207 -52.38 -37.48 -85.12
CA GLN A 207 -51.37 -36.72 -84.37
C GLN A 207 -50.27 -37.61 -83.76
N ASN A 208 -50.43 -38.93 -83.77
CA ASN A 208 -49.42 -39.85 -83.24
C ASN A 208 -48.15 -39.78 -84.09
N VAL A 209 -46.98 -39.69 -83.43
CA VAL A 209 -45.69 -39.53 -84.10
C VAL A 209 -45.32 -40.70 -85.03
N ALA A 210 -45.89 -41.89 -84.79
CA ALA A 210 -45.69 -43.10 -85.57
C ALA A 210 -46.84 -43.37 -86.59
N TYR A 211 -47.73 -42.40 -86.84
CA TYR A 211 -48.86 -42.56 -87.75
C TYR A 211 -48.46 -42.95 -89.19
N SER A 212 -47.28 -42.56 -89.64
CA SER A 212 -46.75 -42.96 -90.96
C SER A 212 -46.54 -44.48 -91.10
N PHE A 213 -46.14 -45.15 -90.03
CA PHE A 213 -46.03 -46.63 -90.00
C PHE A 213 -47.41 -47.26 -90.08
N TYR A 214 -48.40 -46.69 -89.38
CA TYR A 214 -49.79 -47.13 -89.44
C TYR A 214 -50.41 -46.96 -90.84
N GLN A 215 -50.13 -45.84 -91.53
CA GLN A 215 -50.55 -45.65 -92.93
C GLN A 215 -49.91 -46.67 -93.87
N THR A 216 -48.64 -46.99 -93.67
CA THR A 216 -47.92 -48.00 -94.46
C THR A 216 -48.58 -49.37 -94.31
N TYR A 217 -48.96 -49.75 -93.09
CA TYR A 217 -49.76 -50.95 -92.81
C TYR A 217 -51.11 -50.94 -93.54
N LYS A 218 -51.87 -49.83 -93.47
CA LYS A 218 -53.16 -49.68 -94.17
C LYS A 218 -53.05 -49.83 -95.69
N ASN A 219 -51.98 -49.30 -96.29
CA ASN A 219 -51.78 -49.28 -97.73
C ASN A 219 -51.27 -50.61 -98.31
N GLN A 220 -50.59 -51.44 -97.52
CA GLN A 220 -50.06 -52.74 -97.95
C GLN A 220 -51.07 -53.89 -97.86
N GLY A 221 -52.33 -53.60 -97.51
CA GLY A 221 -53.41 -54.58 -97.35
C GLY A 221 -53.49 -55.07 -95.91
N ALA A 222 -54.47 -54.57 -95.15
CA ALA A 222 -54.63 -54.81 -93.71
C ALA A 222 -54.76 -56.30 -93.31
N GLU A 223 -54.99 -57.19 -94.28
CA GLU A 223 -55.22 -58.63 -94.12
C GLU A 223 -54.00 -59.52 -94.44
N ASP A 224 -52.85 -58.98 -94.90
CA ASP A 224 -51.62 -59.77 -95.14
C ASP A 224 -50.78 -59.91 -93.85
N PRO A 225 -50.65 -61.13 -93.27
CA PRO A 225 -49.86 -61.37 -92.07
C PRO A 225 -48.37 -61.05 -92.22
N ARG A 226 -47.82 -61.13 -93.44
CA ARG A 226 -46.39 -60.87 -93.70
C ARG A 226 -46.08 -59.37 -93.79
N ALA A 227 -46.94 -58.60 -94.45
CA ALA A 227 -46.80 -57.14 -94.49
C ALA A 227 -46.92 -56.53 -93.09
N LYS A 228 -47.90 -57.02 -92.30
CA LYS A 228 -48.11 -56.62 -90.91
C LYS A 228 -46.88 -56.87 -90.03
N SER A 229 -46.28 -58.07 -90.10
CA SER A 229 -45.10 -58.40 -89.28
C SER A 229 -43.86 -57.58 -89.65
N GLN A 230 -43.70 -57.23 -90.93
CA GLN A 230 -42.61 -56.37 -91.39
C GLN A 230 -42.72 -54.93 -90.85
N VAL A 231 -43.92 -54.34 -90.85
CA VAL A 231 -44.14 -53.00 -90.31
C VAL A 231 -43.96 -52.99 -88.78
N ILE A 232 -44.44 -54.01 -88.07
CA ILE A 232 -44.22 -54.17 -86.62
C ILE A 232 -42.72 -54.25 -86.30
N ALA A 233 -41.95 -55.05 -87.06
CA ALA A 233 -40.51 -55.16 -86.86
C ALA A 233 -39.77 -53.81 -87.05
N GLN A 234 -40.23 -52.96 -87.98
CA GLN A 234 -39.66 -51.62 -88.15
C GLN A 234 -40.00 -50.68 -86.98
N VAL A 235 -41.23 -50.76 -86.46
CA VAL A 235 -41.64 -50.04 -85.25
C VAL A 235 -40.82 -50.50 -84.05
N ASP A 236 -40.56 -51.80 -83.90
CA ASP A 236 -39.74 -52.35 -82.82
C ASP A 236 -38.28 -51.87 -82.89
N VAL A 237 -37.71 -51.76 -84.09
CA VAL A 237 -36.36 -51.16 -84.25
C VAL A 237 -36.33 -49.70 -83.77
N GLN A 238 -37.37 -48.91 -84.06
CA GLN A 238 -37.48 -47.53 -83.58
C GLN A 238 -37.64 -47.45 -82.05
N ILE A 239 -38.46 -48.32 -81.47
CA ILE A 239 -38.62 -48.43 -80.02
C ILE A 239 -37.27 -48.77 -79.37
N ALA A 240 -36.56 -49.79 -79.85
CA ALA A 240 -35.28 -50.21 -79.29
C ALA A 240 -34.20 -49.10 -79.36
N GLN A 241 -34.19 -48.31 -80.44
CA GLN A 241 -33.29 -47.16 -80.56
C GLN A 241 -33.62 -46.06 -79.53
N LEU A 242 -34.91 -45.74 -79.37
CA LEU A 242 -35.35 -44.76 -78.38
C LEU A 242 -35.07 -45.23 -76.94
N GLU A 243 -35.25 -46.52 -76.65
CA GLU A 243 -34.94 -47.13 -75.34
C GLU A 243 -33.45 -47.05 -75.00
N SER A 244 -32.57 -47.28 -75.99
CA SER A 244 -31.12 -47.11 -75.83
C SER A 244 -30.73 -45.65 -75.54
N GLY A 245 -31.34 -44.70 -76.26
CA GLY A 245 -31.16 -43.26 -75.99
C GLY A 245 -31.67 -42.86 -74.60
N LEU A 246 -32.85 -43.37 -74.22
CA LEU A 246 -33.44 -43.15 -72.90
C LEU A 246 -32.56 -43.68 -71.77
N ALA A 247 -31.99 -44.88 -71.93
CA ALA A 247 -31.03 -45.42 -70.97
C ALA A 247 -29.82 -44.50 -70.79
N THR A 248 -29.30 -43.95 -71.88
CA THR A 248 -28.22 -42.95 -71.84
C THR A 248 -28.61 -41.69 -71.08
N TYR A 249 -29.78 -41.12 -71.36
CA TYR A 249 -30.25 -39.93 -70.65
C TYR A 249 -30.49 -40.18 -69.16
N ARG A 250 -31.00 -41.35 -68.78
CA ARG A 250 -31.20 -41.72 -67.36
C ARG A 250 -29.88 -41.80 -66.59
N VAL A 251 -28.82 -42.32 -67.22
CA VAL A 251 -27.47 -42.32 -66.64
C VAL A 251 -26.97 -40.89 -66.47
N GLN A 252 -27.13 -40.04 -67.48
CA GLN A 252 -26.73 -38.63 -67.39
C GLN A 252 -27.51 -37.87 -66.30
N TYR A 253 -28.82 -38.12 -66.18
CA TYR A 253 -29.68 -37.51 -65.18
C TYR A 253 -29.28 -37.86 -63.75
N ALA A 254 -28.87 -39.11 -63.52
CA ALA A 254 -28.36 -39.54 -62.22
C ALA A 254 -27.02 -38.88 -61.86
N GLY A 255 -26.22 -38.49 -62.86
CA GLY A 255 -24.93 -37.83 -62.67
C GLY A 255 -24.97 -36.30 -62.61
N SER A 256 -25.98 -35.65 -63.23
CA SER A 256 -26.00 -34.19 -63.40
C SER A 256 -26.56 -33.38 -62.22
N GLY A 257 -27.17 -34.03 -61.23
CA GLY A 257 -27.87 -33.38 -60.11
C GLY A 257 -27.06 -33.18 -58.82
N ALA A 258 -25.76 -33.48 -58.83
CA ALA A 258 -24.95 -33.41 -57.62
C ALA A 258 -24.79 -31.95 -57.14
N GLN A 259 -25.16 -31.68 -55.89
CA GLN A 259 -25.02 -30.38 -55.25
C GLN A 259 -23.81 -30.36 -54.31
N GLN A 260 -23.05 -29.29 -54.35
CA GLN A 260 -21.99 -29.01 -53.40
C GLN A 260 -22.56 -28.36 -52.14
N ALA A 261 -22.00 -28.74 -50.98
CA ALA A 261 -22.32 -28.10 -49.71
C ALA A 261 -21.66 -26.73 -49.61
N TYR A 262 -22.35 -25.77 -48.97
CA TYR A 262 -21.79 -24.46 -48.66
C TYR A 262 -20.61 -24.57 -47.69
N ALA A 263 -19.69 -23.60 -47.79
CA ALA A 263 -18.54 -23.51 -46.90
C ALA A 263 -19.02 -23.34 -45.44
N SER A 264 -18.50 -24.18 -44.55
CA SER A 264 -18.74 -24.15 -43.11
C SER A 264 -17.44 -23.82 -42.35
N GLY A 265 -17.56 -23.30 -41.13
CA GLY A 265 -16.40 -22.98 -40.28
C GLY A 265 -15.96 -21.51 -40.29
N LEU A 266 -16.71 -20.60 -40.90
CA LEU A 266 -16.44 -19.16 -40.77
C LEU A 266 -16.46 -18.71 -39.30
N ASP A 267 -17.43 -19.18 -38.52
CA ASP A 267 -17.56 -18.83 -37.11
C ASP A 267 -16.35 -19.29 -36.30
N SER A 268 -15.86 -20.52 -36.54
CA SER A 268 -14.67 -21.02 -35.84
C SER A 268 -13.39 -20.29 -36.26
N GLN A 269 -13.28 -19.87 -37.53
CA GLN A 269 -12.17 -19.03 -37.99
C GLN A 269 -12.20 -17.64 -37.35
N LEU A 270 -13.36 -17.00 -37.27
CA LEU A 270 -13.53 -15.69 -36.63
C LEU A 270 -13.25 -15.77 -35.12
N GLU A 271 -13.70 -16.83 -34.46
CA GLU A 271 -13.44 -17.04 -33.03
C GLU A 271 -11.95 -17.31 -32.76
N SER A 272 -11.30 -18.11 -33.62
CA SER A 272 -9.85 -18.34 -33.55
C SER A 272 -9.07 -17.03 -33.74
N LEU A 273 -9.45 -16.21 -34.73
CA LEU A 273 -8.84 -14.90 -34.96
C LEU A 273 -8.98 -13.99 -33.73
N LYS A 274 -10.20 -13.92 -33.16
CA LYS A 274 -10.47 -13.14 -31.94
C LYS A 274 -9.62 -13.64 -30.78
N SER A 275 -9.57 -14.94 -30.56
CA SER A 275 -8.78 -15.57 -29.49
C SER A 275 -7.29 -15.26 -29.63
N GLN A 276 -6.72 -15.33 -30.85
CA GLN A 276 -5.32 -14.99 -31.09
C GLN A 276 -5.00 -13.54 -30.72
N HIS A 277 -5.87 -12.59 -31.07
CA HIS A 277 -5.69 -11.20 -30.67
C HIS A 277 -5.83 -11.02 -29.15
N LEU A 278 -6.84 -11.65 -28.52
CA LEU A 278 -7.03 -11.57 -27.07
C LEU A 278 -5.87 -12.16 -26.27
N VAL A 279 -5.25 -13.25 -26.74
CA VAL A 279 -4.05 -13.82 -26.12
C VAL A 279 -2.89 -12.84 -26.18
N LYS A 280 -2.66 -12.18 -27.34
CA LYS A 280 -1.61 -11.16 -27.47
C LYS A 280 -1.85 -9.98 -26.52
N VAL A 281 -3.08 -9.48 -26.47
CA VAL A 281 -3.47 -8.42 -25.52
C VAL A 281 -3.26 -8.85 -24.06
N GLY A 282 -3.64 -10.08 -23.71
CA GLY A 282 -3.43 -10.61 -22.35
C GLY A 282 -1.95 -10.73 -21.96
N GLN A 283 -1.09 -11.14 -22.89
CA GLN A 283 0.36 -11.18 -22.69
C GLN A 283 0.94 -9.79 -22.47
N GLU A 284 0.52 -8.82 -23.30
CA GLU A 284 0.98 -7.44 -23.19
C GLU A 284 0.50 -6.76 -21.91
N LEU A 285 -0.75 -6.99 -21.49
CA LEU A 285 -1.27 -6.54 -20.18
C LEU A 285 -0.43 -7.08 -19.03
N THR A 286 -0.08 -8.37 -19.07
CA THR A 286 0.76 -8.99 -18.03
C THR A 286 2.15 -8.34 -17.97
N LEU A 287 2.75 -8.04 -19.12
CA LEU A 287 4.04 -7.36 -19.19
C LEU A 287 3.96 -5.91 -18.68
N LEU A 288 2.88 -5.19 -18.99
CA LEU A 288 2.65 -3.85 -18.48
C LEU A 288 2.47 -3.84 -16.96
N ASP A 289 1.70 -4.79 -16.42
CA ASP A 289 1.51 -4.92 -14.98
C ASP A 289 2.83 -5.16 -14.24
N GLN A 290 3.70 -6.00 -14.80
CA GLN A 290 5.05 -6.21 -14.25
C GLN A 290 5.87 -4.92 -14.26
N LYS A 291 5.88 -4.17 -15.37
CA LYS A 291 6.59 -2.88 -15.47
C LYS A 291 6.04 -1.82 -14.51
N ILE A 292 4.71 -1.78 -14.33
CA ILE A 292 4.08 -0.87 -13.36
C ILE A 292 4.53 -1.24 -11.95
N LEU A 293 4.49 -2.52 -11.57
CA LEU A 293 4.94 -2.96 -10.25
C LEU A 293 6.43 -2.62 -10.00
N GLU A 294 7.28 -2.82 -11.00
CA GLU A 294 8.69 -2.46 -10.92
C GLU A 294 8.89 -0.95 -10.72
N ALA A 295 8.20 -0.13 -11.51
CA ALA A 295 8.30 1.32 -11.40
C ALA A 295 7.66 1.87 -10.09
N GLU A 296 6.59 1.26 -9.58
CA GLU A 296 5.99 1.60 -8.28
C GLU A 296 6.94 1.25 -7.13
N SER A 297 7.58 0.09 -7.19
CA SER A 297 8.62 -0.31 -6.23
C SER A 297 9.80 0.65 -6.29
N GLY A 298 10.29 0.97 -7.50
CA GLY A 298 11.36 1.94 -7.71
C GLY A 298 11.02 3.31 -7.12
N LYS A 299 9.82 3.85 -7.42
CA LYS A 299 9.33 5.12 -6.85
C LYS A 299 9.27 5.06 -5.33
N LYS A 300 8.77 3.96 -4.74
CA LYS A 300 8.67 3.80 -3.29
C LYS A 300 10.03 3.79 -2.62
N VAL A 301 11.01 3.11 -3.21
CA VAL A 301 12.39 3.11 -2.72
C VAL A 301 12.97 4.52 -2.74
N GLN A 302 12.81 5.25 -3.85
CA GLN A 302 13.28 6.64 -3.95
C GLN A 302 12.56 7.58 -2.97
N GLY A 303 11.24 7.41 -2.78
CA GLY A 303 10.47 8.14 -1.77
C GLY A 303 10.99 7.91 -0.35
N GLY A 304 11.27 6.65 0.01
CA GLY A 304 11.86 6.33 1.31
C GLY A 304 13.26 6.93 1.51
N LEU A 305 14.07 7.03 0.46
CA LEU A 305 15.36 7.72 0.51
C LEU A 305 15.20 9.24 0.66
N LEU A 306 14.18 9.83 0.04
CA LEU A 306 13.86 11.25 0.22
C LEU A 306 13.38 11.56 1.64
N ASP A 307 12.57 10.68 2.22
CA ASP A 307 12.11 10.80 3.61
C ASP A 307 13.29 10.71 4.58
N LYS A 308 14.27 9.84 4.33
CA LYS A 308 15.54 9.81 5.07
C LYS A 308 16.36 11.11 4.93
N GLY A 309 16.09 11.90 3.90
CA GLY A 309 16.72 13.20 3.69
C GLY A 309 16.24 14.29 4.66
N LYS A 310 15.24 14.03 5.51
CA LYS A 310 14.72 14.98 6.48
C LYS A 310 14.47 14.31 7.84
N ILE A 311 14.73 15.03 8.91
CA ILE A 311 14.32 14.62 10.26
C ILE A 311 13.31 15.64 10.77
N ILE A 312 12.16 15.16 11.19
CA ILE A 312 11.08 15.98 11.75
C ILE A 312 10.81 15.59 13.21
N ALA A 313 10.26 16.51 13.99
CA ALA A 313 9.83 16.24 15.36
C ALA A 313 8.63 15.30 15.37
N SER A 314 8.72 14.21 16.14
CA SER A 314 7.63 13.23 16.28
C SER A 314 6.46 13.74 17.11
N GLU A 315 6.75 14.59 18.11
CA GLU A 315 5.78 15.18 19.04
C GLU A 315 6.26 16.59 19.47
N ASP A 316 5.39 17.32 20.18
CA ASP A 316 5.75 18.58 20.81
C ASP A 316 6.72 18.32 21.98
N GLY A 317 7.81 19.09 22.08
CA GLY A 317 8.79 18.91 23.15
C GLY A 317 9.91 19.92 23.15
N VAL A 318 10.92 19.64 23.97
CA VAL A 318 12.14 20.43 24.14
C VAL A 318 13.33 19.61 23.67
N LEU A 319 14.15 20.18 22.79
CA LEU A 319 15.35 19.52 22.29
C LEU A 319 16.49 19.57 23.30
N HIS A 320 17.16 18.42 23.46
CA HIS A 320 18.42 18.28 24.17
C HIS A 320 19.48 17.73 23.21
N LEU A 321 20.48 18.52 22.87
CA LEU A 321 21.52 18.19 21.90
C LEU A 321 22.50 17.17 22.48
N ASN A 322 22.97 16.26 21.62
CA ASN A 322 24.17 15.50 21.93
C ASN A 322 25.40 16.38 21.65
N PRO A 323 26.21 16.75 22.67
CA PRO A 323 27.36 17.62 22.49
C PRO A 323 28.39 17.05 21.50
N GLU A 324 28.52 15.73 21.40
CA GLU A 324 29.48 15.07 20.50
C GLU A 324 29.18 15.28 19.01
N THR A 325 27.92 15.54 18.65
CA THR A 325 27.47 15.67 17.26
C THR A 325 26.95 17.06 16.91
N SER A 326 26.85 17.96 17.90
CA SER A 326 26.28 19.31 17.79
C SER A 326 26.86 20.17 16.66
N ASP A 327 28.18 20.14 16.47
CA ASP A 327 28.90 20.95 15.47
C ASP A 327 29.24 20.19 14.16
N SER A 328 28.81 18.93 14.04
CA SER A 328 29.21 18.07 12.92
C SER A 328 28.30 18.24 11.70
N THR A 329 28.88 18.56 10.53
CA THR A 329 28.12 18.69 9.27
C THR A 329 27.90 17.37 8.55
N MET A 330 28.62 16.31 8.93
CA MET A 330 28.43 14.95 8.43
C MET A 330 28.44 14.00 9.61
N VAL A 331 27.39 13.20 9.73
CA VAL A 331 27.18 12.28 10.84
C VAL A 331 26.70 10.95 10.29
N ALA A 332 27.30 9.85 10.76
CA ALA A 332 26.91 8.51 10.31
C ALA A 332 25.44 8.21 10.66
N GLU A 333 24.74 7.52 9.76
CA GLU A 333 23.37 7.03 9.97
C GLU A 333 23.29 6.18 11.26
N GLY A 334 22.23 6.41 12.05
CA GLY A 334 22.00 5.81 13.36
C GLY A 334 22.67 6.54 14.53
N THR A 335 23.54 7.52 14.28
CA THR A 335 24.18 8.29 15.37
C THR A 335 23.17 9.22 16.05
N LEU A 336 23.22 9.31 17.38
CA LEU A 336 22.37 10.20 18.16
C LEU A 336 22.76 11.68 17.97
N LEU A 337 21.81 12.48 17.49
CA LEU A 337 21.96 13.93 17.29
C LEU A 337 21.37 14.71 18.44
N ALA A 338 20.17 14.34 18.88
CA ALA A 338 19.46 14.99 19.98
C ALA A 338 18.46 14.03 20.62
N GLN A 339 17.92 14.43 21.76
CA GLN A 339 16.80 13.80 22.41
C GLN A 339 15.66 14.80 22.52
N LEU A 340 14.43 14.31 22.36
CA LEU A 340 13.24 15.11 22.58
C LEU A 340 12.69 14.81 23.97
N TYR A 341 12.62 15.83 24.80
CA TYR A 341 12.06 15.77 26.15
C TYR A 341 10.67 16.40 26.17
N PRO A 342 9.78 15.98 27.07
CA PRO A 342 8.48 16.62 27.18
C PRO A 342 8.62 18.06 27.67
N ALA A 343 7.73 18.95 27.20
CA ALA A 343 7.70 20.31 27.74
C ALA A 343 7.26 20.29 29.21
N LEU A 344 8.06 20.91 30.09
CA LEU A 344 7.83 20.94 31.54
C LEU A 344 6.43 21.45 31.90
N GLU A 345 5.92 22.44 31.15
CA GLU A 345 4.59 23.03 31.36
C GLU A 345 3.44 22.04 31.11
N ARG A 346 3.61 21.11 30.17
CA ARG A 346 2.57 20.16 29.79
C ARG A 346 2.64 18.86 30.57
N GLU A 347 3.85 18.36 30.80
CA GLU A 347 4.05 17.10 31.55
C GLU A 347 3.79 17.30 33.04
N GLY A 348 4.06 18.51 33.57
CA GLY A 348 3.86 18.85 34.98
C GLY A 348 4.70 18.02 35.96
N LYS A 349 5.68 17.27 35.44
CA LYS A 349 6.51 16.34 36.19
C LYS A 349 7.94 16.33 35.67
N THR A 350 8.89 16.19 36.59
CA THR A 350 10.32 16.10 36.30
C THR A 350 11.02 15.20 37.30
N LYS A 351 12.23 14.75 36.99
CA LYS A 351 13.09 14.03 37.93
C LYS A 351 14.21 14.94 38.43
N LEU A 352 14.49 14.86 39.72
CA LEU A 352 15.68 15.42 40.31
C LEU A 352 16.69 14.31 40.49
N THR A 353 17.85 14.44 39.86
CA THR A 353 18.94 13.48 39.93
C THR A 353 20.07 14.06 40.75
N ALA A 354 20.58 13.30 41.72
CA ALA A 354 21.75 13.70 42.51
C ALA A 354 22.68 12.53 42.78
N TYR A 355 23.94 12.83 43.05
CA TYR A 355 24.96 11.84 43.37
C TYR A 355 25.41 12.00 44.82
N LEU A 356 25.45 10.89 45.56
CA LEU A 356 25.78 10.85 46.98
C LEU A 356 26.86 9.84 47.32
N SER A 357 27.65 10.12 48.35
CA SER A 357 28.68 9.20 48.82
C SER A 357 28.06 7.97 49.49
N SER A 358 28.82 6.87 49.60
CA SER A 358 28.39 5.67 50.31
C SER A 358 27.99 5.93 51.78
N LYS A 359 28.64 6.90 52.45
CA LYS A 359 28.34 7.27 53.84
C LYS A 359 26.97 7.94 53.96
N ASP A 360 26.65 8.76 52.97
CA ASP A 360 25.45 9.60 52.95
C ASP A 360 24.21 8.83 52.49
N VAL A 361 24.36 8.00 51.46
CA VAL A 361 23.27 7.17 50.93
C VAL A 361 22.78 6.13 51.95
N ALA A 362 23.67 5.62 52.81
CA ALA A 362 23.33 4.64 53.84
C ALA A 362 22.30 5.15 54.87
N ARG A 363 22.14 6.48 54.97
CA ARG A 363 21.20 7.14 55.89
C ARG A 363 19.87 7.51 55.22
N LEU A 364 19.71 7.23 53.92
CA LEU A 364 18.54 7.61 53.13
C LEU A 364 17.67 6.41 52.81
N LYS A 365 16.37 6.66 52.68
CA LYS A 365 15.36 5.69 52.27
C LYS A 365 14.49 6.26 51.16
N VAL A 366 13.97 5.36 50.33
CA VAL A 366 12.90 5.69 49.38
C VAL A 366 11.69 6.21 50.17
N GLY A 367 11.16 7.35 49.76
CA GLY A 367 10.08 8.07 50.43
C GLY A 367 10.54 9.27 51.27
N ASP A 368 11.83 9.43 51.54
CA ASP A 368 12.34 10.58 52.30
C ASP A 368 12.07 11.89 51.56
N SER A 369 11.69 12.94 52.31
CA SER A 369 11.42 14.26 51.74
C SER A 369 12.71 15.01 51.43
N VAL A 370 12.78 15.58 50.23
CA VAL A 370 13.90 16.35 49.71
C VAL A 370 13.45 17.72 49.26
N ARG A 371 14.30 18.73 49.48
CA ARG A 371 14.07 20.10 49.08
C ARG A 371 15.14 20.53 48.10
N PHE A 372 14.75 20.78 46.86
CA PHE A 372 15.61 21.34 45.84
C PHE A 372 15.47 22.85 45.78
N THR A 373 16.59 23.56 45.63
CA THR A 373 16.62 25.01 45.48
C THR A 373 17.51 25.38 44.32
N THR A 374 16.97 26.11 43.35
CA THR A 374 17.73 26.53 42.15
C THR A 374 18.80 27.56 42.50
N SER A 375 19.99 27.45 41.91
CA SER A 375 21.07 28.42 42.09
C SER A 375 20.90 29.60 41.12
N LYS A 376 19.92 30.49 41.35
CA LYS A 376 19.73 31.73 40.57
C LYS A 376 19.88 32.96 41.48
N ASP A 377 20.29 34.08 40.90
CA ASP A 377 20.53 35.36 41.58
C ASP A 377 19.48 35.74 42.63
N ALA A 378 19.95 36.46 43.65
CA ALA A 378 19.43 36.66 45.01
C ALA A 378 17.95 37.08 45.22
N ASN A 379 17.08 37.07 44.20
CA ASN A 379 15.66 37.42 44.32
C ASN A 379 14.67 36.45 43.63
N LYS A 380 15.11 35.31 43.08
CA LYS A 380 14.21 34.29 42.50
C LYS A 380 14.70 32.87 42.81
N GLU A 381 14.76 32.52 44.09
CA GLU A 381 14.98 31.14 44.51
C GLU A 381 13.70 30.34 44.31
N LEU A 382 13.74 29.35 43.41
CA LEU A 382 12.66 28.38 43.27
C LEU A 382 12.92 27.18 44.18
N VAL A 383 11.95 26.87 45.04
CA VAL A 383 11.99 25.73 45.95
C VAL A 383 11.03 24.66 45.49
N LEU A 384 11.54 23.45 45.27
CA LEU A 384 10.76 22.26 44.95
C LEU A 384 10.85 21.27 46.11
N VAL A 385 9.72 20.75 46.56
CA VAL A 385 9.65 19.72 47.60
C VAL A 385 9.18 18.43 46.95
N SER A 386 9.98 17.38 47.13
CA SER A 386 9.82 16.10 46.44
C SER A 386 10.12 14.95 47.38
N ALA A 387 9.80 13.72 46.98
CA ALA A 387 10.15 12.53 47.73
C ALA A 387 11.13 11.66 46.90
N ILE A 388 12.10 11.03 47.57
CA ILE A 388 13.02 10.09 46.91
C ILE A 388 12.20 8.92 46.37
N THR A 389 12.28 8.67 45.06
CA THR A 389 11.58 7.56 44.40
C THR A 389 12.49 6.39 44.14
N ASN A 390 13.78 6.63 43.91
CA ASN A 390 14.75 5.58 43.63
C ASN A 390 16.14 5.92 44.18
N ILE A 391 16.87 4.88 44.59
CA ILE A 391 18.28 4.92 45.00
C ILE A 391 18.95 3.75 44.29
N ASP A 392 19.93 4.02 43.44
CA ASP A 392 20.61 2.98 42.69
C ASP A 392 21.30 1.99 43.63
N ALA A 393 21.20 0.69 43.32
CA ALA A 393 21.84 -0.36 44.11
C ALA A 393 23.36 -0.44 43.86
N THR A 394 23.84 0.15 42.77
CA THR A 394 25.25 0.14 42.36
C THR A 394 25.81 1.56 42.35
N ALA A 395 27.07 1.70 42.74
CA ALA A 395 27.75 2.98 42.68
C ALA A 395 28.25 3.29 41.26
N THR A 396 28.03 4.52 40.81
CA THR A 396 28.71 5.12 39.67
C THR A 396 30.14 5.48 40.07
N LYS A 397 31.13 4.92 39.36
CA LYS A 397 32.55 5.23 39.56
C LYS A 397 32.84 6.60 38.96
N THR A 398 33.33 7.52 39.77
CA THR A 398 33.81 8.85 39.32
C THR A 398 35.27 9.02 39.72
N GLU A 399 35.95 10.01 39.14
CA GLU A 399 37.34 10.37 39.51
C GLU A 399 37.48 10.72 41.00
N LYS A 400 36.40 11.18 41.65
CA LYS A 400 36.35 11.57 43.06
C LYS A 400 35.89 10.45 44.00
N GLY A 401 35.67 9.24 43.47
CA GLY A 401 35.23 8.07 44.24
C GLY A 401 33.90 7.48 43.75
N ASN A 402 33.37 6.55 44.54
CA ASN A 402 32.12 5.86 44.25
C ASN A 402 30.94 6.68 44.77
N PHE A 403 30.02 7.05 43.89
CA PHE A 403 28.78 7.76 44.24
C PHE A 403 27.56 6.95 43.82
N PHE A 404 26.50 7.01 44.62
CA PHE A 404 25.21 6.41 44.32
C PHE A 404 24.28 7.47 43.76
N LYS A 405 23.59 7.15 42.67
CA LYS A 405 22.58 8.01 42.06
C LYS A 405 21.28 7.89 42.87
N ILE A 406 20.72 9.03 43.22
CA ILE A 406 19.38 9.14 43.79
C ILE A 406 18.48 9.89 42.82
N GLU A 407 17.22 9.47 42.75
CA GLU A 407 16.21 10.08 41.90
C GLU A 407 14.98 10.43 42.75
N ALA A 408 14.47 11.65 42.57
CA ALA A 408 13.23 12.11 43.20
C ALA A 408 12.28 12.68 42.14
N GLU A 409 11.10 12.06 41.99
CA GLU A 409 10.05 12.60 41.12
C GLU A 409 9.43 13.86 41.75
N THR A 410 9.32 14.91 40.96
CA THR A 410 8.84 16.22 41.37
C THR A 410 7.67 16.64 40.49
N SER A 411 6.54 16.96 41.10
CA SER A 411 5.42 17.60 40.39
C SER A 411 5.64 19.11 40.35
N LEU A 412 5.39 19.72 39.19
CA LEU A 412 5.61 21.14 38.94
C LEU A 412 4.27 21.85 38.75
N THR A 413 4.13 23.04 39.33
CA THR A 413 3.04 23.94 38.95
C THR A 413 3.38 24.65 37.63
N PRO A 414 2.40 25.17 36.88
CA PRO A 414 2.66 25.88 35.62
C PRO A 414 3.66 27.03 35.76
N GLU A 415 3.56 27.81 36.85
CA GLU A 415 4.47 28.92 37.16
C GLU A 415 5.91 28.45 37.42
N GLN A 416 6.07 27.28 38.04
CA GLN A 416 7.39 26.69 38.30
C GLN A 416 7.99 26.11 37.02
N ALA A 417 7.16 25.48 36.18
CA ALA A 417 7.58 24.90 34.92
C ALA A 417 8.11 25.96 33.94
N GLU A 418 7.51 27.16 33.89
CA GLU A 418 7.96 28.27 33.04
C GLU A 418 9.36 28.80 33.43
N GLN A 419 9.70 28.73 34.73
CA GLN A 419 10.96 29.25 35.28
C GLN A 419 12.11 28.24 35.23
N LEU A 420 11.81 26.98 34.95
CA LEU A 420 12.74 25.86 34.95
C LEU A 420 13.15 25.46 33.53
N ARG A 421 14.35 24.89 33.42
CA ARG A 421 14.85 24.25 32.20
C ARG A 421 15.54 22.95 32.58
N TYR A 422 15.62 22.02 31.65
CA TYR A 422 16.40 20.80 31.87
C TYR A 422 17.89 21.13 31.99
N GLY A 423 18.60 20.35 32.79
CA GLY A 423 20.03 20.55 33.08
C GLY A 423 20.34 21.65 34.10
N VAL A 424 19.33 22.35 34.66
CA VAL A 424 19.57 23.32 35.73
C VAL A 424 20.13 22.63 36.98
N GLU A 425 21.27 23.12 37.46
CA GLU A 425 21.86 22.70 38.72
C GLU A 425 21.28 23.48 39.91
N GLY A 426 21.03 22.76 41.00
CA GLY A 426 20.59 23.34 42.26
C GLY A 426 21.11 22.58 43.47
N ARG A 427 20.81 23.13 44.63
CA ARG A 427 21.13 22.52 45.92
C ARG A 427 19.97 21.62 46.33
N LEU A 428 20.23 20.34 46.54
CA LEU A 428 19.29 19.37 47.09
C LEU A 428 19.60 19.14 48.56
N GLN A 429 18.67 19.52 49.42
CA GLN A 429 18.70 19.31 50.86
C GLN A 429 17.81 18.13 51.23
N MET A 430 18.38 17.17 51.96
CA MET A 430 17.69 15.95 52.40
C MET A 430 17.63 15.94 53.91
N ILE A 431 16.45 15.68 54.48
CA ILE A 431 16.28 15.58 55.93
C ILE A 431 16.60 14.13 56.33
N THR A 432 17.79 13.91 56.88
CA THR A 432 18.30 12.56 57.22
C THR A 432 17.99 12.14 58.66
N GLY A 433 17.39 13.03 59.47
CA GLY A 433 16.91 12.72 60.81
C GLY A 433 16.66 13.97 61.67
N ARG A 434 16.08 13.75 62.86
CA ARG A 434 15.86 14.77 63.90
C ARG A 434 16.67 14.42 65.15
N LYS A 435 17.43 15.38 65.68
CA LYS A 435 18.15 15.23 66.96
C LYS A 435 17.76 16.38 67.89
N SER A 436 17.66 16.13 69.19
CA SER A 436 17.47 17.23 70.14
C SER A 436 18.68 18.18 70.12
N TYR A 437 18.46 19.47 70.37
CA TYR A 437 19.53 20.47 70.36
C TYR A 437 20.68 20.10 71.33
N LEU A 438 20.35 19.53 72.49
CA LEU A 438 21.34 19.07 73.47
C LEU A 438 22.25 18.00 72.87
N ARG A 439 21.67 17.00 72.18
CA ARG A 439 22.43 15.91 71.56
C ARG A 439 23.27 16.40 70.39
N TYR A 440 22.73 17.31 69.58
CA TYR A 440 23.47 17.94 68.49
C TYR A 440 24.73 18.67 68.98
N TYR A 441 24.60 19.51 70.03
CA TYR A 441 25.75 20.23 70.57
C TYR A 441 26.71 19.33 71.37
N LEU A 442 26.22 18.30 72.05
CA LEU A 442 27.08 17.30 72.71
C LEU A 442 27.93 16.53 71.70
N ASP A 443 27.31 16.02 70.63
CA ASP A 443 27.98 15.26 69.57
C ASP A 443 29.09 16.11 68.92
N GLN A 444 28.79 17.40 68.66
CA GLN A 444 29.74 18.37 68.13
C GLN A 444 30.89 18.70 69.10
N PHE A 445 30.63 18.72 70.41
CA PHE A 445 31.65 18.98 71.43
C PHE A 445 32.54 17.76 71.71
N LEU A 446 31.98 16.55 71.57
CA LEU A 446 32.66 15.27 71.84
C LEU A 446 33.35 14.67 70.61
N ASN A 447 33.30 15.33 69.44
CA ASN A 447 33.85 14.83 68.17
C ASN A 447 33.32 13.42 67.80
N GLN A 448 32.07 13.13 68.15
CA GLN A 448 31.38 11.91 67.72
C GLN A 448 30.46 12.29 66.56
N GLU A 449 30.83 11.90 65.34
CA GLU A 449 30.02 12.13 64.12
C GLU A 449 28.77 11.25 64.02
#